data_AF-A0A2V9S5S9-F1
#
_entry.id   AF-A0A2V9S5S9-F1
#
_cell.length_a   1.000
_cell.length_b   1.000
_cell.length_c   1.000
_cell.angle_alpha   90.00
_cell.angle_beta   90.00
_cell.angle_gamma   90.00
#
_symmetry.space_group_name_H-M   'P 1'
#
loop_
_entity.id
_entity.type
_entity.pdbx_description
1 polymer ?
#
loop_
_entity_poly.entity_id
_entity_poly.type
_entity_poly.pdbx_seq_one_letter_code
_entity_poly.pdbx_strand_id
1 'polypeptide(L)'
;ATFAYYPFNPPWAKMTAAAKQGNPDRLITYNSWILPKVSDFYEVFAGENDFSEEMINGFGFLPVGGTGKFTGGPQSGLQGQITTIINGDWGHFKVNTPISPPKYSPDTMIAKLRDAISRKNVPTFDVEIYQDGRISSMTLLGPGK
;
A
#
# COMPACT_ATOMS: atom_id res chain seq x y z
N ALA A 1 -18.25 3.35 -29.23
CA ALA A 1 -17.76 2.77 -27.95
C ALA A 1 -17.11 3.89 -27.18
N THR A 2 -17.58 4.23 -25.99
CA THR A 2 -16.88 5.15 -25.08
C THR A 2 -15.64 4.42 -24.58
N PHE A 3 -14.45 4.97 -24.84
CA PHE A 3 -13.19 4.40 -24.37
C PHE A 3 -13.21 4.36 -22.82
N ALA A 4 -13.07 3.19 -22.23
CA ALA A 4 -12.71 3.04 -20.82
C ALA A 4 -11.19 3.00 -20.75
N TYR A 5 -10.59 4.02 -20.14
CA TYR A 5 -9.14 4.10 -19.92
C TYR A 5 -8.92 4.33 -18.45
N TYR A 6 -8.45 3.33 -17.71
CA TYR A 6 -8.27 3.46 -16.27
C TYR A 6 -7.42 4.70 -15.91
N PRO A 7 -7.85 5.53 -14.94
CA PRO A 7 -9.03 5.38 -14.07
C PRO A 7 -10.33 6.04 -14.61
N PHE A 8 -10.35 6.50 -15.86
CA PHE A 8 -11.49 7.16 -16.50
C PHE A 8 -12.50 6.15 -17.10
N ASN A 9 -13.74 6.22 -16.60
CA ASN A 9 -14.91 5.44 -17.05
C ASN A 9 -14.85 3.90 -16.97
N PRO A 10 -14.13 3.25 -16.02
CA PRO A 10 -14.34 1.82 -15.81
C PRO A 10 -15.71 1.57 -15.14
N PRO A 11 -16.27 0.36 -15.29
CA PRO A 11 -17.58 0.01 -14.73
C PRO A 11 -17.47 -0.29 -13.23
N TRP A 12 -17.10 0.72 -12.43
CA TRP A 12 -16.77 0.59 -11.01
C TRP A 12 -17.78 -0.24 -10.20
N ALA A 13 -19.07 0.07 -10.34
CA ALA A 13 -20.14 -0.65 -9.64
C ALA A 13 -20.13 -2.15 -9.94
N LYS A 14 -19.98 -2.52 -11.22
CA LYS A 14 -19.97 -3.92 -11.67
C LYS A 14 -18.72 -4.65 -11.18
N MET A 15 -17.56 -3.99 -11.24
CA MET A 15 -16.29 -4.54 -10.75
C MET A 15 -16.34 -4.77 -9.24
N THR A 16 -16.81 -3.79 -8.47
CA THR A 16 -16.93 -3.89 -7.01
C THR A 16 -17.96 -4.95 -6.61
N ALA A 17 -19.10 -5.02 -7.28
CA ALA A 17 -20.10 -6.07 -7.04
C ALA A 17 -19.54 -7.47 -7.30
N ALA A 18 -18.82 -7.65 -8.41
CA ALA A 18 -18.15 -8.92 -8.73
C ALA A 18 -17.07 -9.24 -7.69
N ALA A 19 -16.26 -8.26 -7.29
CA ALA A 19 -15.23 -8.44 -6.29
C ALA A 19 -15.80 -8.73 -4.89
N LYS A 20 -17.02 -8.32 -4.56
CA LYS A 20 -17.67 -8.66 -3.27
C LYS A 20 -18.47 -9.97 -3.32
N GLN A 21 -18.52 -10.65 -4.46
CA GLN A 21 -19.22 -11.93 -4.56
C GLN A 21 -18.58 -13.00 -3.64
N GLY A 22 -19.43 -13.67 -2.87
CA GLY A 22 -19.02 -14.69 -1.88
C GLY A 22 -18.44 -14.12 -0.58
N ASN A 23 -18.11 -12.83 -0.52
CA ASN A 23 -17.71 -12.15 0.72
C ASN A 23 -18.06 -10.64 0.63
N PRO A 24 -19.24 -10.22 1.15
CA PRO A 24 -19.66 -8.82 1.10
C PRO A 24 -18.76 -7.88 1.91
N ASP A 25 -18.05 -8.40 2.91
CA ASP A 25 -17.15 -7.64 3.79
C ASP A 25 -15.75 -7.41 3.18
N ARG A 26 -15.48 -7.93 1.97
CA ARG A 26 -14.20 -7.72 1.28
C ARG A 26 -13.94 -6.24 1.08
N LEU A 27 -12.81 -5.76 1.57
CA LEU A 27 -12.33 -4.41 1.31
C LEU A 27 -11.83 -4.30 -0.13
N ILE A 28 -12.17 -3.20 -0.80
CA ILE A 28 -11.78 -2.93 -2.18
C ILE A 28 -10.87 -1.71 -2.22
N THR A 29 -9.89 -1.77 -3.12
CA THR A 29 -9.00 -0.68 -3.50
C THR A 29 -8.93 -0.60 -5.01
N TYR A 30 -9.01 0.62 -5.54
CA TYR A 30 -8.59 0.93 -6.90
C TYR A 30 -7.41 1.90 -6.82
N ASN A 31 -6.26 1.50 -7.36
CA ASN A 31 -5.03 2.26 -7.27
C ASN A 31 -5.03 3.49 -8.21
N SER A 32 -5.44 4.64 -7.71
CA SER A 32 -5.37 5.90 -8.45
C SER A 32 -3.97 6.55 -8.44
N TRP A 33 -2.96 5.85 -7.91
CA TRP A 33 -1.62 6.35 -7.63
C TRP A 33 -1.67 7.70 -6.89
N ILE A 34 -1.17 8.77 -7.50
CA ILE A 34 -1.19 10.13 -6.94
C ILE A 34 -2.50 10.90 -7.18
N LEU A 35 -3.41 10.37 -7.99
CA LEU A 35 -4.65 11.07 -8.33
C LEU A 35 -5.64 11.03 -7.15
N PRO A 36 -6.53 12.05 -7.05
CA PRO A 36 -7.63 12.05 -6.09
C PRO A 36 -8.50 10.80 -6.20
N LYS A 37 -9.32 10.58 -5.17
CA LYS A 37 -10.30 9.49 -5.15
C LYS A 37 -11.13 9.50 -6.44
N VAL A 38 -11.09 8.40 -7.20
CA VAL A 38 -11.64 8.33 -8.57
C VAL A 38 -13.09 7.82 -8.62
N SER A 39 -13.59 7.23 -7.53
CA SER A 39 -14.96 6.76 -7.38
C SER A 39 -15.30 6.48 -5.91
N ASP A 40 -16.58 6.30 -5.60
CA ASP A 40 -17.04 5.91 -4.27
C ASP A 40 -17.06 4.38 -4.02
N PHE A 41 -16.53 3.59 -4.95
CA PHE A 41 -16.68 2.12 -4.96
C PHE A 41 -15.53 1.35 -4.28
N TYR A 42 -14.65 2.05 -3.56
CA TYR A 42 -13.53 1.46 -2.83
C TYR A 42 -13.36 2.13 -1.48
N GLU A 43 -12.90 1.35 -0.51
CA GLU A 43 -12.89 1.73 0.90
C GLU A 43 -11.50 2.00 1.45
N VAL A 44 -10.45 1.54 0.76
CA VAL A 44 -9.06 1.62 1.23
C VAL A 44 -8.18 2.31 0.19
N PHE A 45 -7.35 3.25 0.65
CA PHE A 45 -6.38 3.93 -0.18
C PHE A 45 -5.24 2.98 -0.59
N ALA A 46 -4.82 2.98 -1.86
CA ALA A 46 -3.76 2.08 -2.33
C ALA A 46 -2.39 2.40 -1.71
N GLY A 47 -2.10 3.68 -1.50
CA GLY A 47 -0.95 4.10 -0.68
C GLY A 47 0.43 3.76 -1.25
N GLU A 48 0.56 3.53 -2.56
CA GLU A 48 1.85 3.25 -3.19
C GLU A 48 2.82 4.42 -3.04
N ASN A 49 3.79 4.26 -2.13
CA ASN A 49 4.78 5.30 -1.83
C ASN A 49 5.95 4.74 -1.00
N ASP A 50 6.94 5.57 -0.73
CA ASP A 50 7.93 5.29 0.31
C ASP A 50 7.26 5.32 1.68
N PHE A 51 7.82 4.55 2.63
CA PHE A 51 7.39 4.59 4.02
C PHE A 51 7.88 5.86 4.71
N SER A 52 7.44 7.04 4.26
CA SER A 52 7.86 8.36 4.75
C SER A 52 6.95 8.87 5.87
N GLU A 53 7.43 9.84 6.65
CA GLU A 53 6.61 10.50 7.70
C GLU A 53 5.35 11.16 7.12
N GLU A 54 5.48 11.75 5.92
CA GLU A 54 4.38 12.39 5.20
C GLU A 54 3.29 11.38 4.81
N MET A 55 3.69 10.21 4.32
CA MET A 55 2.73 9.14 4.01
C MET A 55 2.11 8.53 5.26
N ILE A 56 2.90 8.40 6.34
CA ILE A 56 2.41 7.91 7.63
C ILE A 56 1.35 8.85 8.21
N ASN A 57 1.59 10.17 8.14
CA ASN A 57 0.65 11.18 8.62
C ASN A 57 -0.50 11.47 7.64
N GLY A 58 -0.51 10.80 6.47
CA GLY A 58 -1.53 10.96 5.45
C GLY A 58 -1.60 12.38 4.89
N PHE A 59 -0.46 13.02 4.69
CA PHE A 59 -0.35 14.44 4.30
C PHE A 59 -1.11 15.37 5.27
N GLY A 60 -1.07 15.05 6.56
CA GLY A 60 -1.76 15.79 7.62
C GLY A 60 -3.22 15.37 7.89
N PHE A 61 -3.78 14.44 7.09
CA PHE A 61 -5.18 14.01 7.20
C PHE A 61 -5.39 12.73 8.01
N LEU A 62 -4.33 12.15 8.59
CA LEU A 62 -4.40 11.01 9.51
C LEU A 62 -3.81 11.40 10.88
N PRO A 63 -4.60 11.99 11.79
CA PRO A 63 -4.11 12.42 13.09
C PRO A 63 -3.82 11.23 14.02
N VAL A 64 -2.89 11.45 14.96
CA VAL A 64 -2.61 10.50 16.07
C VAL A 64 -3.88 10.32 16.91
N GLY A 65 -4.19 9.09 17.27
CA GLY A 65 -5.43 8.73 17.98
C GLY A 65 -6.68 8.74 17.09
N GLY A 66 -6.53 8.98 15.79
CA GLY A 66 -7.61 9.00 14.82
C GLY A 66 -8.25 7.62 14.55
N THR A 67 -9.22 7.62 13.64
CA THR A 67 -9.95 6.40 13.26
C THR A 67 -9.22 5.54 12.24
N GLY A 68 -8.14 6.05 11.64
CA GLY A 68 -7.49 5.45 10.48
C GLY A 68 -8.08 5.87 9.14
N LYS A 69 -9.16 6.67 9.13
CA LYS A 69 -9.73 7.23 7.90
C LYS A 69 -9.22 8.64 7.65
N PHE A 70 -8.92 8.94 6.39
CA PHE A 70 -8.55 10.29 5.97
C PHE A 70 -9.66 11.29 6.35
N THR A 71 -9.32 12.30 7.14
CA THR A 71 -10.27 13.32 7.61
C THR A 71 -10.52 14.42 6.58
N GLY A 72 -9.74 14.45 5.51
CA GLY A 72 -9.83 15.42 4.42
C GLY A 72 -8.91 15.06 3.26
N GLY A 73 -8.72 16.04 2.38
CA GLY A 73 -7.83 15.91 1.22
C GLY A 73 -8.37 15.00 0.11
N PRO A 74 -7.54 14.70 -0.90
CA PRO A 74 -7.95 13.95 -2.10
C PRO A 74 -8.45 12.53 -1.82
N GLN A 75 -8.07 11.95 -0.68
CA GLN A 75 -8.41 10.58 -0.27
C GLN A 75 -9.45 10.52 0.86
N SER A 76 -10.13 11.64 1.13
CA SER A 76 -11.08 11.79 2.24
C SER A 76 -12.07 10.62 2.34
N GLY A 77 -12.24 10.10 3.56
CA GLY A 77 -13.15 9.01 3.88
C GLY A 77 -12.61 7.59 3.64
N LEU A 78 -11.51 7.43 2.88
CA LEU A 78 -10.86 6.13 2.71
C LEU A 78 -10.10 5.72 3.98
N GLN A 79 -10.01 4.41 4.22
CA GLN A 79 -9.07 3.84 5.18
C GLN A 79 -7.64 4.08 4.71
N GLY A 80 -6.81 4.60 5.62
CA GLY A 80 -5.38 4.80 5.42
C GLY A 80 -4.66 3.46 5.29
N GLN A 81 -3.92 3.34 4.20
CA GLN A 81 -2.95 2.28 3.97
C GLN A 81 -1.73 2.89 3.28
N ILE A 82 -0.58 2.27 3.52
CA ILE A 82 0.69 2.57 2.86
C ILE A 82 1.17 1.27 2.25
N THR A 83 1.41 1.24 0.95
CA THR A 83 1.96 0.08 0.26
C THR A 83 3.35 0.45 -0.22
N THR A 84 4.38 -0.23 0.27
CA THR A 84 5.77 0.23 0.08
C THR A 84 6.71 -0.92 -0.24
N ILE A 85 7.62 -0.67 -1.18
CA ILE A 85 8.69 -1.60 -1.54
C ILE A 85 9.73 -1.59 -0.43
N ILE A 86 10.02 -2.74 0.16
CA ILE A 86 11.12 -2.84 1.13
C ILE A 86 12.43 -3.28 0.50
N ASN A 87 12.44 -3.89 -0.69
CA ASN A 87 13.64 -4.32 -1.40
C ASN A 87 14.03 -3.35 -2.52
N GLY A 88 14.33 -3.83 -3.73
CA GLY A 88 14.76 -3.02 -4.87
C GLY A 88 13.59 -2.52 -5.73
N ASP A 89 12.57 -3.35 -5.95
CA ASP A 89 11.44 -3.09 -6.85
C ASP A 89 10.17 -3.84 -6.37
N TRP A 90 9.03 -3.65 -7.05
CA TRP A 90 7.75 -4.35 -6.79
C TRP A 90 7.79 -5.88 -7.09
N GLY A 91 8.92 -6.36 -7.57
CA GLY A 91 9.11 -7.77 -7.92
C GLY A 91 10.52 -8.02 -8.43
N HIS A 92 10.91 -9.29 -8.39
CA HIS A 92 12.27 -9.69 -8.75
C HIS A 92 12.33 -10.20 -10.20
N PHE A 93 12.67 -9.31 -11.14
CA PHE A 93 12.64 -9.63 -12.58
C PHE A 93 14.02 -9.81 -13.23
N LYS A 94 15.11 -9.52 -12.50
CA LYS A 94 16.47 -9.55 -13.05
C LYS A 94 17.09 -10.94 -12.90
N VAL A 95 17.42 -11.56 -14.03
CA VAL A 95 18.05 -12.87 -14.07
C VAL A 95 19.43 -12.83 -13.40
N ASN A 96 19.77 -13.87 -12.65
CA ASN A 96 21.09 -14.06 -12.00
C ASN A 96 21.55 -12.86 -11.13
N THR A 97 20.62 -12.10 -10.58
CA THR A 97 20.91 -10.96 -9.72
C THR A 97 20.37 -11.24 -8.32
N PRO A 98 21.12 -11.01 -7.24
CA PRO A 98 20.58 -11.16 -5.89
C PRO A 98 19.52 -10.07 -5.60
N ILE A 99 18.52 -10.39 -4.78
CA ILE A 99 17.58 -9.40 -4.24
C ILE A 99 18.33 -8.43 -3.32
N SER A 100 18.09 -7.13 -3.50
CA SER A 100 18.66 -6.07 -2.68
C SER A 100 18.27 -6.19 -1.20
N PRO A 101 19.14 -5.79 -0.25
CA PRO A 101 18.78 -5.74 1.16
C PRO A 101 17.62 -4.76 1.41
N PRO A 102 16.93 -4.87 2.57
CA PRO A 102 15.85 -3.95 2.91
C PRO A 102 16.29 -2.48 2.92
N LYS A 103 15.44 -1.57 2.41
CA LYS A 103 15.67 -0.11 2.37
C LYS A 103 15.73 0.55 3.75
N TYR A 104 15.13 -0.08 4.76
CA TYR A 104 14.98 0.48 6.10
C TYR A 104 15.71 -0.38 7.13
N SER A 105 16.40 0.27 8.07
CA SER A 105 16.92 -0.44 9.25
C SER A 105 15.77 -0.91 10.14
N PRO A 106 15.99 -1.94 10.98
CA PRO A 106 14.99 -2.38 11.95
C PRO A 106 14.49 -1.25 12.86
N ASP A 107 15.39 -0.39 13.36
CA ASP A 107 15.02 0.71 14.25
C ASP A 107 14.13 1.74 13.54
N THR A 108 14.48 2.11 12.31
CA THR A 108 13.65 3.01 11.48
C THR A 108 12.29 2.39 11.20
N MET A 109 12.25 1.09 10.88
CA MET A 109 10.99 0.37 10.63
C MET A 109 10.11 0.36 11.88
N ILE A 110 10.67 0.01 13.04
CA ILE A 110 9.94 -0.03 14.33
C ILE A 110 9.38 1.35 14.69
N ALA A 111 10.18 2.41 14.54
CA ALA A 111 9.73 3.77 14.84
C ALA A 111 8.54 4.18 13.95
N LYS A 112 8.66 3.95 12.63
CA LYS A 112 7.62 4.28 11.66
C LYS A 112 6.36 3.44 11.83
N LEU A 113 6.51 2.15 12.14
CA LEU A 113 5.39 1.26 12.46
C LEU A 113 4.61 1.76 13.68
N ARG A 114 5.31 2.19 14.73
CA ARG A 114 4.66 2.75 15.92
C ARG A 114 3.86 4.01 15.59
N ASP A 115 4.39 4.90 14.77
CA ASP A 115 3.65 6.10 14.34
C ASP A 115 2.43 5.74 13.48
N ALA A 116 2.59 4.85 12.50
CA ALA A 116 1.47 4.35 11.67
C ALA A 116 0.37 3.71 12.53
N ILE A 117 0.74 2.87 13.50
CA ILE A 117 -0.19 2.27 14.48
C ILE A 117 -0.93 3.35 15.27
N SER A 118 -0.23 4.39 15.73
CA SER A 118 -0.84 5.47 16.51
C SER A 118 -1.94 6.22 15.74
N ARG A 119 -1.90 6.16 14.41
CA ARG A 119 -2.86 6.80 13.49
C ARG A 119 -3.86 5.81 12.88
N LYS A 120 -3.67 4.51 13.13
CA LYS A 120 -4.39 3.40 12.47
C LYS A 120 -4.27 3.44 10.95
N ASN A 121 -3.14 3.93 10.45
CA ASN A 121 -2.75 3.86 9.04
C ASN A 121 -2.03 2.52 8.81
N VAL A 122 -2.48 1.70 7.86
CA VAL A 122 -2.04 0.29 7.76
C VAL A 122 -0.88 0.11 6.78
N PRO A 123 0.34 -0.21 7.24
CA PRO A 123 1.45 -0.48 6.34
C PRO A 123 1.34 -1.88 5.74
N THR A 124 1.60 -1.98 4.44
CA THR A 124 1.74 -3.20 3.65
C THR A 124 3.11 -3.16 2.98
N PHE A 125 3.94 -4.16 3.27
CA PHE A 125 5.30 -4.23 2.75
C PHE A 125 5.34 -5.21 1.58
N ASP A 126 5.74 -4.70 0.42
CA ASP A 126 6.07 -5.53 -0.73
C ASP A 126 7.47 -6.12 -0.55
N VAL A 127 7.51 -7.45 -0.53
CA VAL A 127 8.71 -8.25 -0.30
C VAL A 127 9.04 -8.97 -1.60
N GLU A 128 10.21 -8.67 -2.16
CA GLU A 128 10.70 -9.41 -3.32
C GLU A 128 10.93 -10.89 -2.97
N ILE A 129 10.55 -11.77 -3.89
CA ILE A 129 10.78 -13.21 -3.79
C ILE A 129 11.53 -13.70 -5.03
N TYR A 130 12.38 -14.71 -4.84
CA TYR A 130 12.97 -15.44 -5.97
C TYR A 130 11.88 -16.26 -6.69
N GLN A 131 12.17 -16.65 -7.93
CA GLN A 131 11.24 -17.45 -8.75
C GLN A 131 10.89 -18.81 -8.14
N ASP A 132 11.73 -19.32 -7.24
CA ASP A 132 11.48 -20.54 -6.48
C ASP A 132 10.64 -20.30 -5.20
N GLY A 133 10.11 -19.08 -5.02
CA GLY A 133 9.26 -18.70 -3.90
C GLY A 133 10.01 -18.36 -2.61
N ARG A 134 11.35 -18.39 -2.60
CA ARG A 134 12.13 -18.04 -1.40
C ARG A 134 12.28 -16.52 -1.24
N ILE A 135 12.24 -16.06 0.00
CA ILE A 135 12.63 -14.71 0.39
C ILE A 135 14.16 -14.67 0.60
N SER A 136 14.80 -13.55 0.28
CA SER A 136 16.23 -13.34 0.56
C SER A 136 16.54 -13.45 2.06
N SER A 137 17.63 -14.15 2.42
CA SER A 137 18.09 -14.22 3.82
C SER A 137 18.42 -12.83 4.38
N MET A 138 18.92 -11.93 3.53
CA MET A 138 19.19 -10.53 3.89
C MET A 138 17.93 -9.79 4.32
N THR A 139 16.76 -10.16 3.78
CA THR A 139 15.47 -9.57 4.15
C THR A 139 14.92 -10.16 5.43
N LEU A 140 15.08 -11.47 5.64
CA LEU A 140 14.54 -12.15 6.83
C LEU A 140 15.40 -11.95 8.08
N LEU A 141 16.72 -11.99 7.94
CA LEU A 141 17.65 -12.09 9.06
C LEU A 141 18.52 -10.84 9.25
N GLY A 142 18.61 -9.99 8.22
CA GLY A 142 19.53 -8.87 8.17
C GLY A 142 20.98 -9.28 7.82
N PRO A 143 21.90 -8.32 7.71
CA PRO A 143 23.31 -8.59 7.43
C PRO A 143 23.99 -9.36 8.58
N GLY A 144 24.79 -10.36 8.24
CA GLY A 144 25.68 -11.06 9.18
C GLY A 144 25.06 -12.24 9.94
N LYS A 145 23.93 -12.78 9.46
CA LYS A 145 23.30 -14.01 9.96
C LYS A 145 23.09 -15.04 8.87
#